data_AF-A0A5A7YEI9-F1
#
_entry.id   AF-A0A5A7YEI9-F1
#
_cell.length_a   1.000
_cell.length_b   1.000
_cell.length_c   1.000
_cell.angle_alpha   90.00
_cell.angle_beta   90.00
_cell.angle_gamma   90.00
#
_symmetry.space_group_name_H-M   'P 1'
#
loop_
_entity.id
_entity.type
_entity.pdbx_description
1 polymer ?
#
loop_
_entity_poly.entity_id
_entity_poly.type
_entity_poly.pdbx_seq_one_letter_code
_entity_poly.pdbx_strand_id
1 'polypeptide(L)'
;GALGVVYGDIGTSPLYAFKEAVKAATAGGAAVPAAATGAVSLILWSLILIVSLKYAVLILRADNRGEGGIVAMLALLGARHARPGTWKALLLVVGLVGAALLYGDGAITPAISVLSAIEGLKVDAPALGPFVVPITLVILVGLFLVQHKGVAAIGRVFGPVMLVWFA
;
A
#
# COMPACT_ATOMS: atom_id res chain seq x y z
N GLY A 1 5.28 14.41 9.77
CA GLY A 1 4.18 14.25 8.80
C GLY A 1 4.45 13.06 7.88
N ALA A 2 5.35 13.22 6.91
CA ALA A 2 5.63 12.19 5.90
C ALA A 2 6.18 10.87 6.48
N LEU A 3 7.07 10.92 7.48
CA LEU A 3 7.67 9.71 8.06
C LEU A 3 6.62 8.73 8.62
N GLY A 4 5.65 9.19 9.41
CA GLY A 4 4.62 8.30 9.98
C GLY A 4 3.73 7.64 8.93
N VAL A 5 3.44 8.33 7.81
CA VAL A 5 2.66 7.79 6.69
C VAL A 5 3.48 6.77 5.91
N VAL A 6 4.74 7.09 5.61
CA VAL A 6 5.66 6.20 4.87
C VAL A 6 5.98 4.93 5.66
N TYR A 7 6.24 5.04 6.97
CA TYR A 7 6.47 3.87 7.83
C TYR A 7 5.22 3.02 8.00
N GLY A 8 4.03 3.64 8.01
CA GLY A 8 2.76 2.90 8.05
C GLY A 8 2.57 2.03 6.81
N ASP A 9 2.75 2.60 5.61
CA ASP A 9 2.56 1.90 4.34
C ASP A 9 3.59 0.78 4.10
N ILE A 10 4.84 1.00 4.51
CA ILE A 10 5.91 -0.01 4.44
C ILE A 10 5.67 -1.15 5.45
N GLY A 11 5.02 -0.89 6.59
CA GLY A 11 4.82 -1.87 7.65
C GLY A 11 3.62 -2.81 7.43
N THR A 12 2.50 -2.31 6.91
CA THR A 12 1.26 -3.09 6.79
C THR A 12 1.25 -4.05 5.60
N SER A 13 1.82 -3.63 4.47
CA SER A 13 1.81 -4.41 3.22
C SER A 13 2.57 -5.75 3.35
N PRO A 14 3.77 -5.82 3.95
CA PRO A 14 4.46 -7.09 4.19
C PRO A 14 3.74 -8.00 5.16
N LEU A 15 3.05 -7.46 6.17
CA LEU A 15 2.30 -8.25 7.15
C LEU A 15 1.09 -8.95 6.51
N TYR A 16 0.37 -8.25 5.65
CA TYR A 16 -0.71 -8.84 4.85
C TYR A 16 -0.17 -9.90 3.88
N ALA A 17 0.87 -9.55 3.12
CA ALA A 17 1.48 -10.47 2.17
C ALA A 17 2.01 -11.74 2.86
N PHE A 18 2.60 -11.59 4.05
CA PHE A 18 3.06 -12.71 4.86
C PHE A 18 1.91 -13.62 5.30
N LYS A 19 0.82 -13.04 5.83
CA LYS A 19 -0.37 -13.79 6.24
C LYS A 19 -0.96 -14.61 5.10
N GLU A 20 -1.15 -14.00 3.93
CA GLU A 20 -1.70 -14.70 2.76
C GLU A 20 -0.71 -15.71 2.17
N ALA A 21 0.59 -15.41 2.14
CA ALA A 21 1.62 -16.34 1.68
C ALA A 21 1.69 -17.60 2.56
N VAL A 22 1.63 -17.44 3.88
CA VAL A 22 1.60 -18.57 4.82
C VAL A 22 0.32 -19.38 4.65
N LYS A 23 -0.84 -18.73 4.55
CA LYS A 23 -2.13 -19.40 4.30
C LYS A 23 -2.14 -20.19 3.00
N ALA A 24 -1.54 -19.64 1.94
CA ALA A 24 -1.39 -20.31 0.66
C ALA A 24 -0.41 -21.50 0.75
N ALA A 25 0.72 -21.33 1.44
CA ALA A 25 1.73 -22.37 1.60
C ALA A 25 1.26 -23.57 2.45
N THR A 26 0.31 -23.36 3.37
CA THR A 26 -0.25 -24.44 4.20
C THR A 26 -1.56 -25.01 3.68
N ALA A 27 -2.10 -24.52 2.54
CA ALA A 27 -3.44 -24.86 2.04
C ALA A 27 -4.55 -24.70 3.11
N GLY A 28 -4.38 -23.77 4.05
CA GLY A 28 -5.29 -23.57 5.19
C GLY A 28 -5.01 -24.47 6.42
N GLY A 29 -3.96 -25.28 6.41
CA GLY A 29 -3.48 -26.07 7.55
C GLY A 29 -2.63 -25.27 8.55
N ALA A 30 -2.21 -25.93 9.64
CA ALA A 30 -1.41 -25.31 10.70
C ALA A 30 -0.07 -24.76 10.15
N ALA A 31 0.32 -23.58 10.64
CA ALA A 31 1.56 -22.92 10.23
C ALA A 31 2.78 -23.80 10.57
N VAL A 32 3.42 -24.36 9.54
CA VAL A 32 4.68 -25.09 9.68
C VAL A 32 5.82 -24.06 9.72
N PRO A 33 6.79 -24.15 10.66
CA PRO A 33 7.91 -23.19 10.75
C PRO A 33 8.63 -22.95 9.42
N ALA A 34 8.74 -23.97 8.58
CA ALA A 34 9.32 -23.89 7.23
C ALA A 34 8.54 -22.96 6.29
N ALA A 35 7.22 -22.92 6.38
CA ALA A 35 6.36 -22.05 5.57
C ALA A 35 6.53 -20.58 5.97
N ALA A 36 6.65 -20.31 7.28
CA ALA A 36 6.94 -18.97 7.77
C ALA A 36 8.32 -18.48 7.30
N THR A 37 9.37 -19.28 7.45
CA THR A 37 10.71 -18.89 6.97
C THR A 37 10.77 -18.72 5.45
N GLY A 38 10.03 -19.54 4.70
CA GLY A 38 9.91 -19.42 3.24
C GLY A 38 9.21 -18.13 2.82
N ALA A 39 8.09 -17.79 3.46
CA ALA A 39 7.35 -16.56 3.19
C ALA A 39 8.18 -15.31 3.52
N VAL A 40 8.87 -15.27 4.68
CA VAL A 40 9.75 -14.15 5.02
C VAL A 40 10.88 -13.99 4.00
N SER A 41 11.53 -15.10 3.61
CA SER A 41 12.61 -15.08 2.61
C SER A 41 12.12 -14.56 1.25
N LEU A 42 10.96 -15.01 0.78
CA LEU A 42 10.37 -14.54 -0.47
C LEU A 42 10.03 -13.04 -0.43
N ILE A 43 9.46 -12.56 0.68
CA ILE A 43 9.17 -11.13 0.86
C ILE A 43 10.47 -10.33 0.83
N LEU A 44 11.50 -10.78 1.56
CA LEU A 44 12.79 -10.10 1.63
C LEU A 44 13.45 -10.01 0.24
N TRP A 45 13.56 -11.13 -0.48
CA TRP A 45 14.15 -11.14 -1.82
C TRP A 45 13.32 -10.35 -2.83
N SER A 46 11.99 -10.42 -2.75
CA SER A 46 11.10 -9.63 -3.59
C SER A 46 11.29 -8.13 -3.38
N LEU A 47 11.33 -7.67 -2.12
CA LEU A 47 11.57 -6.26 -1.80
C LEU A 47 12.94 -5.80 -2.30
N ILE A 48 14.01 -6.59 -2.07
CA ILE A 48 15.36 -6.26 -2.55
C ILE A 48 15.38 -6.15 -4.07
N LEU A 49 14.83 -7.14 -4.78
CA LEU A 49 14.85 -7.17 -6.24
C LEU A 49 13.97 -6.07 -6.85
N ILE A 50 12.75 -5.87 -6.33
CA ILE A 50 11.85 -4.82 -6.83
C ILE A 50 12.44 -3.44 -6.57
N VAL A 51 12.89 -3.15 -5.36
CA VAL A 51 13.46 -1.83 -5.05
C VAL A 51 14.76 -1.63 -5.84
N SER A 52 15.68 -2.59 -5.85
CA SER A 52 16.97 -2.40 -6.52
C SER A 52 16.83 -2.34 -8.04
N LEU A 53 16.03 -3.22 -8.65
CA LEU A 53 15.94 -3.30 -10.11
C LEU A 53 14.90 -2.32 -10.66
N LYS A 54 13.65 -2.37 -10.19
CA LYS A 54 12.56 -1.54 -10.73
C LYS A 54 12.81 -0.05 -10.43
N TYR A 55 13.16 0.30 -9.18
CA TYR A 55 13.34 1.71 -8.86
C TYR A 55 14.61 2.28 -9.49
N ALA A 56 15.74 1.55 -9.46
CA ALA A 56 16.98 2.09 -10.03
C ALA A 56 16.97 2.17 -11.56
N VAL A 57 16.36 1.20 -12.26
CA VAL A 57 16.37 1.17 -13.73
C VAL A 57 15.26 2.03 -14.33
N LEU A 58 14.07 2.04 -13.73
CA LEU A 58 12.89 2.69 -14.32
C LEU A 58 12.60 4.04 -13.68
N ILE A 59 12.45 4.08 -12.35
CA ILE A 59 11.97 5.29 -11.65
C ILE A 59 13.04 6.38 -11.61
N LEU A 60 14.30 6.04 -11.31
CA LEU A 60 15.39 7.03 -11.33
C LEU A 60 15.75 7.52 -12.75
N ARG A 61 15.33 6.81 -13.80
CA ARG A 61 15.53 7.23 -15.20
C ARG A 61 14.36 8.04 -15.76
N ALA A 62 13.16 7.86 -15.23
CA ALA A 62 11.93 8.52 -15.66
C ALA A 62 11.61 9.75 -14.81
N ASP A 63 12.58 10.67 -14.73
CA ASP A 63 12.45 11.97 -14.07
C ASP A 63 11.82 12.99 -15.03
N ASN A 64 10.79 13.72 -14.58
CA ASN A 64 10.34 14.96 -15.20
C ASN A 64 10.63 16.19 -14.33
N ARG A 65 11.83 16.78 -14.45
CA ARG A 65 12.24 17.99 -13.70
C ARG A 65 12.07 17.85 -12.18
N GLY A 66 12.39 16.67 -11.63
CA GLY A 66 12.29 16.38 -10.21
C GLY A 66 10.92 15.86 -9.74
N GLU A 67 9.92 15.75 -10.63
CA GLU A 67 8.65 15.08 -10.34
C GLU A 67 8.61 13.67 -10.95
N GLY A 68 8.38 12.66 -10.10
CA GLY A 68 8.28 11.26 -10.49
C GLY A 68 6.84 10.75 -10.47
N GLY A 69 6.62 9.60 -11.11
CA GLY A 69 5.35 8.86 -11.03
C GLY A 69 4.43 9.02 -12.24
N ILE A 70 3.33 8.26 -12.23
CA ILE A 70 2.41 8.10 -13.37
C ILE A 70 1.80 9.44 -13.81
N VAL A 71 1.54 10.35 -12.86
CA VAL A 71 0.95 11.68 -13.14
C VAL A 71 1.96 12.60 -13.82
N ALA A 72 3.24 12.57 -13.43
CA ALA A 72 4.31 13.30 -14.08
C ALA A 72 4.59 12.77 -15.49
N MET A 73 4.53 11.44 -15.69
CA MET A 73 4.68 10.80 -17.00
C MET A 73 3.50 11.12 -17.94
N LEU A 74 2.27 11.16 -17.42
CA LEU A 74 1.09 11.64 -18.15
C LEU A 74 1.22 13.12 -18.57
N ALA A 75 1.76 13.97 -17.70
CA ALA A 75 2.00 15.38 -18.01
C ALA A 75 3.05 15.57 -19.11
N LEU A 76 4.13 14.76 -19.09
CA LEU A 76 5.17 14.72 -20.12
C LEU A 76 4.66 14.29 -21.49
N LEU A 77 3.71 13.35 -21.52
CA LEU A 77 3.14 12.82 -22.76
C LEU A 77 2.37 13.86 -23.58
N GLY A 78 2.05 15.01 -22.98
CA GLY A 78 1.53 16.17 -23.70
C GLY A 78 0.19 15.87 -24.35
N ALA A 79 -0.84 15.61 -23.53
CA ALA A 79 -2.22 15.28 -23.97
C ALA A 79 -2.78 16.19 -25.07
N ARG A 80 -2.32 17.45 -25.10
CA ARG A 80 -2.71 18.51 -26.03
C ARG A 80 -2.18 18.33 -27.46
N HIS A 81 -1.14 17.52 -27.66
CA HIS A 81 -0.49 17.32 -28.97
C HIS A 81 -0.64 15.88 -29.52
N ALA A 82 -1.35 15.00 -28.82
CA ALA A 82 -1.55 13.63 -29.28
C ALA A 82 -2.70 13.58 -30.30
N ARG A 83 -2.35 13.39 -31.57
CA ARG A 83 -3.33 13.16 -32.63
C ARG A 83 -3.96 11.76 -32.47
N PRO A 84 -5.27 11.61 -32.71
CA PRO A 84 -5.94 10.30 -32.71
C PRO A 84 -5.21 9.30 -33.63
N GLY A 85 -5.06 8.06 -33.18
CA GLY A 85 -4.39 6.98 -33.95
C GLY A 85 -2.86 6.95 -33.86
N THR A 86 -2.21 7.83 -33.09
CA THR A 86 -0.75 7.84 -32.93
C THR A 86 -0.30 7.02 -31.70
N TRP A 87 0.95 6.53 -31.70
CA TRP A 87 1.57 5.88 -30.52
C TRP A 87 1.47 6.74 -29.24
N LYS A 88 1.57 8.06 -29.35
CA LYS A 88 1.37 9.00 -28.23
C LYS A 88 -0.05 8.93 -27.64
N ALA A 89 -1.07 8.74 -28.48
CA ALA A 89 -2.45 8.57 -28.01
C ALA A 89 -2.63 7.24 -27.27
N LEU A 90 -2.01 6.16 -27.75
CA LEU A 90 -1.98 4.89 -27.04
C LEU A 90 -1.32 5.02 -25.66
N LEU A 91 -0.16 5.68 -25.59
CA LEU A 91 0.54 5.91 -24.33
C LEU A 91 -0.27 6.77 -23.34
N LEU A 92 -1.05 7.75 -23.82
CA LEU A 92 -1.97 8.51 -22.97
C LEU A 92 -3.09 7.64 -22.40
N VAL A 93 -3.68 6.76 -23.20
CA VAL A 93 -4.70 5.82 -22.72
C VAL A 93 -4.11 4.90 -21.66
N VAL A 94 -2.93 4.32 -21.91
CA VAL A 94 -2.22 3.49 -20.94
C VAL A 94 -1.90 4.27 -19.65
N GLY A 95 -1.46 5.53 -19.78
CA GLY A 95 -1.22 6.40 -18.64
C GLY A 95 -2.50 6.68 -17.84
N LEU A 96 -3.62 6.95 -18.50
CA LEU A 96 -4.91 7.22 -17.86
C LEU A 96 -5.42 5.99 -17.11
N VAL A 97 -5.29 4.81 -17.71
CA VAL A 97 -5.58 3.53 -17.04
C VAL A 97 -4.67 3.37 -15.82
N GLY A 98 -3.38 3.65 -15.95
CA GLY A 98 -2.43 3.62 -14.83
C GLY A 98 -2.81 4.59 -13.69
N ALA A 99 -3.26 5.80 -14.01
CA ALA A 99 -3.71 6.77 -13.03
C ALA A 99 -5.00 6.34 -12.33
N ALA A 100 -5.94 5.74 -13.07
CA ALA A 100 -7.15 5.16 -12.49
C ALA A 100 -6.84 3.99 -11.54
N LEU A 101 -5.89 3.12 -11.93
CA LEU A 101 -5.42 2.03 -11.08
C LEU A 101 -4.74 2.56 -9.80
N LEU A 102 -3.92 3.60 -9.91
CA LEU A 102 -3.28 4.24 -8.75
C LEU A 102 -4.31 4.87 -7.80
N TYR A 103 -5.35 5.50 -8.35
CA TYR A 103 -6.44 6.05 -7.55
C TYR A 103 -7.25 4.95 -6.85
N GLY A 104 -7.50 3.84 -7.55
CA GLY A 104 -8.14 2.65 -6.98
C GLY A 104 -7.30 2.03 -5.86
N ASP A 105 -6.00 1.88 -6.07
CA ASP A 105 -5.06 1.38 -5.05
C ASP A 105 -5.08 2.27 -3.80
N GLY A 106 -5.03 3.60 -3.98
CA GLY A 106 -5.14 4.57 -2.89
C GLY A 106 -6.44 4.47 -2.07
N ALA A 107 -7.54 3.98 -2.67
CA ALA A 107 -8.80 3.75 -1.97
C ALA A 107 -8.86 2.38 -1.27
N ILE A 108 -8.21 1.35 -1.84
CA ILE A 108 -8.24 -0.02 -1.31
C ILE A 108 -7.29 -0.18 -0.11
N THR A 109 -6.12 0.44 -0.15
CA THR A 109 -5.06 0.26 0.87
C THR A 109 -5.50 0.58 2.30
N PRO A 110 -6.22 1.68 2.60
CA PRO A 110 -6.71 1.96 3.95
C PRO A 110 -7.68 0.89 4.45
N ALA A 111 -8.55 0.38 3.57
CA ALA A 111 -9.55 -0.62 3.93
C ALA A 111 -8.89 -1.96 4.27
N ILE A 112 -7.97 -2.44 3.41
CA ILE A 112 -7.26 -3.71 3.65
C ILE A 112 -6.36 -3.61 4.87
N SER A 113 -5.65 -2.49 5.07
CA SER A 113 -4.74 -2.31 6.20
C SER A 113 -5.48 -2.34 7.55
N VAL A 114 -6.59 -1.60 7.69
CA VAL A 114 -7.39 -1.59 8.94
C VAL A 114 -8.04 -2.95 9.16
N LEU A 115 -8.62 -3.57 8.12
CA LEU A 115 -9.21 -4.90 8.24
C LEU A 115 -8.18 -5.94 8.72
N SER A 116 -6.98 -5.93 8.14
CA SER A 116 -5.91 -6.85 8.49
C SER A 116 -5.45 -6.68 9.95
N ALA A 117 -5.35 -5.43 10.42
CA ALA A 117 -5.00 -5.14 11.80
C ALA A 117 -6.05 -5.68 12.79
N ILE A 118 -7.34 -5.48 12.51
CA ILE A 118 -8.43 -5.98 13.37
C ILE A 118 -8.59 -7.50 13.26
N GLU A 119 -8.32 -8.10 12.11
CA GLU A 119 -8.26 -9.56 11.97
C GLU A 119 -7.13 -10.18 12.79
N GLY A 120 -6.01 -9.46 12.99
CA GLY A 120 -4.94 -9.88 13.89
C GLY A 120 -5.42 -10.11 15.34
N LEU A 121 -6.39 -9.32 15.81
CA LEU A 121 -6.97 -9.47 17.15
C LEU A 121 -7.72 -10.79 17.34
N LYS A 122 -8.17 -11.45 16.25
CA LYS A 122 -8.83 -12.77 16.33
C LYS A 122 -7.89 -13.88 16.80
N VAL A 123 -6.57 -13.67 16.70
CA VAL A 123 -5.57 -14.65 17.14
C VAL A 123 -5.65 -14.85 18.66
N ASP A 124 -5.81 -13.77 19.41
CA ASP A 124 -5.88 -13.81 20.88
C ASP A 124 -7.33 -13.81 21.42
N ALA A 125 -8.30 -13.30 20.66
CA ALA A 125 -9.70 -13.25 21.07
C ALA A 125 -10.67 -13.69 19.94
N PRO A 126 -10.88 -15.00 19.74
CA PRO A 126 -11.73 -15.54 18.66
C PRO A 126 -13.20 -15.08 18.74
N ALA A 127 -13.68 -14.76 19.95
CA ALA A 127 -15.04 -14.26 20.20
C ALA A 127 -15.33 -12.91 19.49
N LEU A 128 -14.30 -12.16 19.09
CA LEU A 128 -14.45 -10.90 18.35
C LEU A 128 -14.71 -11.11 16.84
N GLY A 129 -14.73 -12.37 16.37
CA GLY A 129 -14.93 -12.74 14.97
C GLY A 129 -16.06 -11.97 14.24
N PRO A 130 -17.29 -11.95 14.78
CA PRO A 130 -18.43 -11.24 14.16
C PRO A 130 -18.29 -9.71 14.17
N PHE A 131 -17.51 -9.15 15.10
CA PHE A 131 -17.37 -7.71 15.28
C PHE A 131 -16.26 -7.09 14.42
N VAL A 132 -15.43 -7.91 13.75
CA VAL A 132 -14.29 -7.41 12.96
C VAL A 132 -14.71 -6.49 11.82
N VAL A 133 -15.73 -6.86 11.05
CA VAL A 133 -16.21 -6.02 9.94
C VAL A 133 -16.86 -4.72 10.48
N PRO A 134 -17.79 -4.76 11.46
CA PRO A 134 -18.33 -3.55 12.07
C PRO A 134 -17.27 -2.61 12.66
N ILE A 135 -16.30 -3.13 13.41
CA ILE A 135 -15.23 -2.33 14.01
C ILE A 135 -14.37 -1.68 12.92
N THR A 136 -14.03 -2.42 11.87
CA THR A 136 -13.26 -1.89 10.72
C THR A 136 -14.00 -0.73 10.07
N LEU A 137 -15.31 -0.85 9.84
CA LEU A 137 -16.13 0.22 9.27
C LEU A 137 -16.18 1.46 10.18
N VAL A 138 -16.35 1.27 11.50
CA VAL A 138 -16.35 2.38 12.47
C VAL A 138 -15.01 3.10 12.47
N ILE A 139 -13.89 2.37 12.44
CA ILE A 139 -12.55 2.96 12.38
C ILE A 139 -12.36 3.73 11.07
N LEU A 140 -12.72 3.14 9.93
CA LEU A 140 -12.60 3.82 8.63
C LEU A 140 -13.43 5.10 8.60
N VAL A 141 -14.71 5.04 8.97
CA VAL A 141 -15.58 6.22 9.03
C VAL A 141 -14.99 7.27 9.97
N GLY A 142 -14.54 6.89 11.17
CA GLY A 142 -13.91 7.81 12.11
C GLY A 142 -12.65 8.47 11.57
N LEU A 143 -11.77 7.69 10.92
CA LEU A 143 -10.54 8.20 10.29
C LEU A 143 -10.87 9.18 9.15
N PHE A 144 -11.75 8.80 8.23
CA PHE A 144 -12.15 9.64 7.10
C PHE A 144 -12.92 10.90 7.55
N LEU A 145 -13.71 10.80 8.63
CA LEU A 145 -14.35 11.96 9.25
C LEU A 145 -13.34 12.94 9.81
N VAL A 146 -12.16 12.50 10.26
CA VAL A 146 -11.12 13.41 10.79
C VAL A 146 -10.22 13.98 9.68
N GLN A 147 -10.19 13.38 8.49
CA GLN A 147 -9.33 13.81 7.38
C GLN A 147 -9.58 15.25 6.91
N HIS A 148 -10.79 15.80 7.07
CA HIS A 148 -11.08 17.21 6.72
C HIS A 148 -10.24 18.22 7.53
N LYS A 149 -9.68 17.82 8.69
CA LYS A 149 -8.80 18.66 9.53
C LYS A 149 -7.37 18.74 9.01
N GLY A 150 -7.08 18.09 7.88
CA GLY A 150 -5.79 18.10 7.21
C GLY A 150 -4.82 17.02 7.69
N VAL A 151 -4.05 16.49 6.75
CA VAL A 151 -3.06 15.40 6.97
C VAL A 151 -2.01 15.77 8.03
N ALA A 152 -1.71 17.06 8.16
CA ALA A 152 -0.76 17.57 9.14
C ALA A 152 -1.23 17.38 10.60
N ALA A 153 -2.53 17.41 10.87
CA ALA A 153 -3.09 17.19 12.20
C ALA A 153 -2.96 15.71 12.61
N ILE A 154 -3.30 14.80 11.69
CA ILE A 154 -3.18 13.35 11.88
C ILE A 154 -1.70 12.96 12.07
N GLY A 155 -0.82 13.51 11.25
CA GLY A 155 0.62 13.24 11.31
C GLY A 155 1.32 13.70 12.61
N ARG A 156 0.73 14.63 13.37
CA ARG A 156 1.24 15.02 14.71
C ARG A 156 0.89 14.00 15.78
N VAL A 157 -0.27 13.34 15.68
CA VAL A 157 -0.70 12.31 16.63
C VAL A 157 0.03 10.99 16.35
N PHE A 158 0.26 10.66 15.08
CA PHE A 158 0.98 9.45 14.69
C PHE A 158 2.44 9.41 15.14
N GLY A 159 3.13 10.56 15.19
CA GLY A 159 4.53 10.63 15.57
C GLY A 159 4.82 10.03 16.97
N PRO A 160 4.18 10.54 18.04
CA PRO A 160 4.32 9.99 19.39
C PRO A 160 3.88 8.53 19.51
N VAL A 161 2.79 8.13 18.85
CA VAL A 161 2.31 6.73 18.89
C VAL A 161 3.35 5.79 18.29
N MET A 162 3.95 6.15 17.15
CA MET A 162 5.00 5.36 16.53
C MET A 162 6.26 5.29 17.40
N LEU A 163 6.63 6.39 18.07
CA LEU A 163 7.76 6.38 18.99
C LEU A 163 7.53 5.44 20.18
N VAL A 164 6.32 5.42 20.75
CA VAL A 164 5.97 4.48 21.83
C VAL A 164 5.95 3.03 21.32
N TRP A 165 5.49 2.81 20.09
CA TRP A 165 5.45 1.47 19.49
C TRP A 165 6.85 0.89 19.21
N PHE A 166 7.81 1.74 18.82
CA PHE A 166 9.19 1.32 18.51
C PHE A 166 10.16 1.42 19.70
N ALA A 167 9.71 1.93 20.85
CA ALA A 167 10.49 1.96 22.09
C ALA A 167 10.43 0.62 22.82
#